data_AF-A0A7W1QC17-F1
#
_entry.id   AF-A0A7W1QC17-F1
#
_cell.length_a   1.000
_cell.length_b   1.000
_cell.length_c   1.000
_cell.angle_alpha   90.00
_cell.angle_beta   90.00
_cell.angle_gamma   90.00
#
_symmetry.space_group_name_H-M   'P 1'
#
loop_
_entity.id
_entity.type
_entity.pdbx_description
1 polymer ?
#
loop_
_entity_poly.entity_id
_entity_poly.type
_entity_poly.pdbx_seq_one_letter_code
_entity_poly.pdbx_strand_id
1 'polypeptide(L)'
;GFLTMAEARRVLDGEPEWERTPHADLQVHTTDSDGGLPLPDMAAFARELGRPFIAITDHSKSLTIANGMDEERLADQIVRIGEVNAEWASSGDPFRVLRSIEMDVFPDGTCDMEPEAVASLDLVLGAFHSKLRMREDQTERYLAALRDPSVQVLAHPQARMYGRRAGLRADWARVFAEAADRGKAVELDATPARQDLSVELARIAMAEGVRWFSIGSDAHSSFELQFLPFGLATALLAGIPREHILNYRTYDEVIAWGRESEPGRTASRFDRCSRSRIGFVVRDRWSPRVPAVSHFQGPLALDRVSPEPPGLPRTLPAWIPRSFPDLPAERNACGSSGFDLSPSSVPGVRPTTSQQGRERGLSSTPRRVGLVIEGVGNPWGGSCDAGGMSSSS
;
A
#
# COMPACT_ATOMS: atom_id res chain seq x y z
N GLY A 1 10.23 -6.56 -14.43
CA GLY A 1 10.13 -5.59 -13.33
C GLY A 1 8.68 -5.27 -13.05
N PHE A 2 7.99 -4.71 -14.05
CA PHE A 2 6.54 -4.50 -14.04
C PHE A 2 5.81 -5.80 -14.38
N LEU A 3 4.70 -6.07 -13.69
CA LEU A 3 3.74 -7.12 -14.00
C LEU A 3 2.46 -6.48 -14.53
N THR A 4 1.95 -6.97 -15.66
CA THR A 4 0.58 -6.69 -16.08
C THR A 4 -0.40 -7.55 -15.29
N MET A 5 -1.66 -7.12 -15.19
CA MET A 5 -2.70 -7.95 -14.54
C MET A 5 -2.85 -9.32 -15.23
N ALA A 6 -2.70 -9.38 -16.56
CA ALA A 6 -2.74 -10.64 -17.30
C ALA A 6 -1.59 -11.60 -16.92
N GLU A 7 -0.40 -11.06 -16.66
CA GLU A 7 0.74 -11.87 -16.18
C GLU A 7 0.54 -12.33 -14.74
N ALA A 8 0.10 -11.43 -13.85
CA ALA A 8 -0.21 -11.77 -12.46
C ALA A 8 -1.28 -12.88 -12.40
N ARG A 9 -2.34 -12.75 -13.19
CA ARG A 9 -3.40 -13.76 -13.32
C ARG A 9 -2.87 -15.10 -13.84
N ARG A 10 -2.02 -15.09 -14.87
CA ARG A 10 -1.40 -16.31 -15.42
C ARG A 10 -0.57 -17.06 -14.37
N VAL A 11 0.15 -16.33 -13.52
CA VAL A 11 0.93 -16.92 -12.41
C VAL A 11 -0.01 -17.58 -11.40
N LEU A 12 -1.05 -16.86 -10.97
CA LEU A 12 -1.99 -17.34 -9.95
C LEU A 12 -2.88 -18.48 -10.45
N ASP A 13 -3.26 -18.48 -11.73
CA ASP A 13 -4.01 -19.58 -12.34
C ASP A 13 -3.17 -20.88 -12.41
N GLY A 14 -1.84 -20.78 -12.38
CA GLY A 14 -0.94 -21.92 -12.22
C GLY A 14 -0.88 -22.48 -10.79
N GLU A 15 -1.22 -21.68 -9.79
CA GLU A 15 -1.18 -22.00 -8.36
C GLU A 15 -2.47 -21.54 -7.64
N PRO A 16 -3.65 -22.06 -8.05
CA PRO A 16 -4.95 -21.50 -7.67
C PRO A 16 -5.24 -21.54 -6.16
N GLU A 17 -4.53 -22.39 -5.41
CA GLU A 17 -4.66 -22.48 -3.96
C GLU A 17 -4.18 -21.21 -3.25
N TRP A 18 -3.35 -20.37 -3.87
CA TRP A 18 -2.93 -19.09 -3.30
C TRP A 18 -4.10 -18.12 -3.10
N GLU A 19 -5.04 -18.07 -4.05
CA GLU A 19 -6.20 -17.19 -3.93
C GLU A 19 -7.39 -17.86 -3.23
N ARG A 20 -7.52 -19.18 -3.36
CA ARG A 20 -8.59 -19.94 -2.67
C ARG A 20 -8.37 -20.02 -1.17
N THR A 21 -7.12 -20.02 -0.73
CA THR A 21 -6.81 -19.98 0.70
C THR A 21 -7.18 -18.59 1.23
N PRO A 22 -7.99 -18.50 2.31
CA PRO A 22 -8.32 -17.21 2.91
C PRO A 22 -7.06 -16.42 3.25
N HIS A 23 -7.02 -15.16 2.83
CA HIS A 23 -5.90 -14.27 3.07
C HIS A 23 -6.38 -12.84 3.26
N ALA A 24 -5.75 -12.13 4.19
CA ALA A 24 -6.08 -10.76 4.55
C ALA A 24 -5.55 -9.73 3.54
N ASP A 25 -5.97 -8.48 3.71
CA ASP A 25 -5.34 -7.29 3.13
C ASP A 25 -4.72 -6.46 4.26
N LEU A 26 -3.42 -6.17 4.20
CA LEU A 26 -2.69 -5.58 5.33
C LEU A 26 -2.32 -4.10 5.13
N GLN A 27 -2.88 -3.44 4.10
CA GLN A 27 -2.78 -1.98 3.94
C GLN A 27 -4.01 -1.45 3.20
N VAL A 28 -4.89 -0.74 3.92
CA VAL A 28 -6.17 -0.21 3.42
C VAL A 28 -6.45 1.15 4.08
N HIS A 29 -6.90 2.11 3.29
CA HIS A 29 -7.13 3.50 3.69
C HIS A 29 -8.62 3.84 3.69
N THR A 30 -9.00 4.79 4.53
CA THR A 30 -10.38 5.23 4.72
C THR A 30 -10.48 6.75 4.65
N THR A 31 -11.68 7.30 4.81
CA THR A 31 -11.89 8.75 4.93
C THR A 31 -11.23 9.38 6.17
N ASP A 32 -10.61 8.58 7.04
CA ASP A 32 -9.85 9.09 8.17
C ASP A 32 -8.50 9.67 7.75
N SER A 33 -7.89 9.24 6.63
CA SER A 33 -6.87 10.02 5.93
C SER A 33 -7.37 10.47 4.56
N ASP A 34 -7.06 9.70 3.52
CA ASP A 34 -7.16 10.04 2.11
C ASP A 34 -7.85 8.96 1.28
N GLY A 35 -8.39 7.93 1.93
CA GLY A 35 -9.33 7.00 1.33
C GLY A 35 -10.67 7.67 1.01
N GLY A 36 -11.34 7.14 -0.01
CA GLY A 36 -12.60 7.68 -0.53
C GLY A 36 -13.85 7.12 0.15
N LEU A 37 -13.72 6.15 1.05
CA LEU A 37 -14.85 5.50 1.72
C LEU A 37 -14.67 5.42 3.25
N PRO A 38 -15.75 5.55 4.02
CA PRO A 38 -15.73 5.32 5.46
C PRO A 38 -15.25 3.92 5.85
N LEU A 39 -14.68 3.81 7.05
CA LEU A 39 -14.16 2.57 7.61
C LEU A 39 -15.16 1.38 7.56
N PRO A 40 -16.44 1.52 7.97
CA PRO A 40 -17.38 0.40 7.91
C PRO A 40 -17.63 -0.09 6.47
N ASP A 41 -17.62 0.82 5.51
CA ASP A 41 -17.85 0.50 4.09
C ASP A 41 -16.64 -0.24 3.51
N MET A 42 -15.42 0.25 3.75
CA MET A 42 -14.20 -0.44 3.32
C MET A 42 -14.09 -1.85 3.91
N ALA A 43 -14.41 -1.99 5.21
CA ALA A 43 -14.48 -3.29 5.87
C ALA A 43 -15.51 -4.20 5.19
N ALA A 44 -16.73 -3.70 4.94
CA ALA A 44 -17.80 -4.47 4.29
C ALA A 44 -17.39 -4.96 2.89
N PHE A 45 -16.78 -4.11 2.07
CA PHE A 45 -16.28 -4.51 0.75
C PHE A 45 -15.19 -5.58 0.83
N ALA A 46 -14.23 -5.43 1.74
CA ALA A 46 -13.20 -6.44 1.93
C ALA A 46 -13.77 -7.80 2.38
N ARG A 47 -14.77 -7.78 3.28
CA ARG A 47 -15.51 -8.99 3.68
C ARG A 47 -16.21 -9.64 2.50
N GLU A 48 -16.89 -8.86 1.66
CA GLU A 48 -17.57 -9.37 0.46
C GLU A 48 -16.60 -10.00 -0.56
N LEU A 49 -15.35 -9.53 -0.60
CA LEU A 49 -14.26 -10.14 -1.35
C LEU A 49 -13.71 -11.42 -0.71
N GLY A 50 -14.25 -11.86 0.43
CA GLY A 50 -13.87 -13.09 1.12
C GLY A 50 -12.61 -12.96 1.98
N ARG A 51 -12.21 -11.74 2.34
CA ARG A 51 -11.10 -11.52 3.29
C ARG A 51 -11.51 -12.01 4.67
N PRO A 52 -10.63 -12.70 5.43
CA PRO A 52 -10.93 -13.07 6.81
C PRO A 52 -10.74 -11.89 7.78
N PHE A 53 -9.87 -10.94 7.44
CA PHE A 53 -9.68 -9.67 8.14
C PHE A 53 -8.93 -8.69 7.23
N ILE A 54 -8.89 -7.43 7.62
CA ILE A 54 -8.05 -6.39 7.01
C ILE A 54 -7.30 -5.56 8.06
N ALA A 55 -6.27 -4.85 7.65
CA ALA A 55 -5.67 -3.76 8.42
C ALA A 55 -6.10 -2.41 7.85
N ILE A 56 -6.65 -1.55 8.69
CA ILE A 56 -6.88 -0.14 8.35
C ILE A 56 -5.65 0.65 8.76
N THR A 57 -4.98 1.25 7.79
CA THR A 57 -3.63 1.82 7.90
C THR A 57 -3.62 3.26 7.43
N ASP A 58 -4.64 4.04 7.80
CA ASP A 58 -4.69 5.47 7.47
C ASP A 58 -3.40 6.21 7.88
N HIS A 59 -3.05 7.25 7.13
CA HIS A 59 -1.78 7.95 7.28
C HIS A 59 -1.68 8.74 8.58
N SER A 60 -0.46 8.83 9.12
CA SER A 60 -0.13 9.64 10.29
C SER A 60 0.15 11.12 9.99
N LYS A 61 0.27 11.89 11.07
CA LYS A 61 0.23 13.34 11.22
C LYS A 61 0.97 14.19 10.17
N SER A 62 2.16 13.79 9.76
CA SER A 62 3.03 14.62 8.93
C SER A 62 2.62 14.66 7.46
N LEU A 63 1.82 13.70 7.00
CA LEU A 63 1.31 13.65 5.64
C LEU A 63 0.07 14.53 5.46
N THR A 64 0.27 15.84 5.61
CA THR A 64 -0.80 16.86 5.55
C THR A 64 -1.62 16.84 4.25
N ILE A 65 -1.02 16.49 3.11
CA ILE A 65 -1.72 16.35 1.82
C ILE A 65 -2.74 15.21 1.86
N ALA A 66 -2.50 14.20 2.68
CA ALA A 66 -3.36 13.05 2.89
C ALA A 66 -4.29 13.20 4.11
N ASN A 67 -4.41 14.41 4.70
CA ASN A 67 -5.19 14.62 5.92
C ASN A 67 -4.78 13.65 7.05
N GLY A 68 -3.47 13.45 7.22
CA GLY A 68 -2.89 12.55 8.23
C GLY A 68 -3.46 12.73 9.64
N MET A 69 -3.64 11.62 10.34
CA MET A 69 -4.21 11.57 11.69
C MET A 69 -3.17 11.93 12.75
N ASP A 70 -3.55 12.80 13.68
CA ASP A 70 -2.83 12.94 14.94
C ASP A 70 -3.25 11.85 15.94
N GLU A 71 -2.68 11.89 17.13
CA GLU A 71 -2.87 10.89 18.18
C GLU A 71 -4.33 10.82 18.68
N GLU A 72 -5.04 11.96 18.69
CA GLU A 72 -6.46 12.02 19.08
C GLU A 72 -7.34 11.34 18.04
N ARG A 73 -7.14 11.67 16.74
CA ARG A 73 -7.88 11.05 15.64
C ARG A 73 -7.59 9.55 15.52
N LEU A 74 -6.36 9.12 15.77
CA LEU A 74 -6.01 7.70 15.84
C LEU A 74 -6.77 7.00 16.96
N ALA A 75 -6.84 7.61 18.16
CA ALA A 75 -7.57 7.04 19.30
C ALA A 75 -9.07 6.88 18.98
N ASP A 76 -9.67 7.86 18.30
CA ASP A 76 -11.06 7.79 17.85
C ASP A 76 -11.28 6.68 16.79
N GLN A 77 -10.33 6.50 15.86
CA GLN A 77 -10.40 5.41 14.88
C GLN A 77 -10.29 4.04 15.57
N ILE A 78 -9.41 3.89 16.55
CA ILE A 78 -9.29 2.66 17.34
C ILE A 78 -10.62 2.27 17.99
N VAL A 79 -11.35 3.24 18.55
CA VAL A 79 -12.68 3.00 19.13
C VAL A 79 -13.66 2.52 18.06
N ARG A 80 -13.73 3.21 16.90
CA ARG A 80 -14.61 2.83 15.79
C ARG A 80 -14.30 1.46 15.21
N ILE A 81 -13.02 1.08 15.11
CA ILE A 81 -12.61 -0.28 14.74
C ILE A 81 -13.16 -1.30 15.75
N GLY A 82 -13.10 -0.99 17.04
CA GLY A 82 -13.70 -1.80 18.10
C GLY A 82 -15.21 -1.98 17.93
N GLU A 83 -15.93 -0.92 17.56
CA GLU A 83 -17.37 -0.95 17.29
C GLU A 83 -17.71 -1.82 16.08
N VAL A 84 -17.00 -1.67 14.96
CA VAL A 84 -17.18 -2.51 13.75
C VAL A 84 -16.92 -3.98 14.06
N ASN A 85 -15.85 -4.29 14.78
CA ASN A 85 -15.54 -5.65 15.20
C ASN A 85 -16.64 -6.24 16.11
N ALA A 86 -17.17 -5.44 17.04
CA ALA A 86 -18.23 -5.87 17.96
C ALA A 86 -19.57 -6.10 17.24
N GLU A 87 -19.93 -5.22 16.30
CA GLU A 87 -21.12 -5.35 15.47
C GLU A 87 -21.12 -6.69 14.73
N TRP A 88 -20.00 -7.04 14.08
CA TRP A 88 -19.91 -8.25 13.27
C TRP A 88 -19.78 -9.52 14.12
N ALA A 89 -19.07 -9.44 15.24
CA ALA A 89 -19.09 -10.51 16.22
C ALA A 89 -20.51 -10.79 16.72
N SER A 90 -21.34 -9.76 16.93
CA SER A 90 -22.72 -9.91 17.39
C SER A 90 -23.65 -10.55 16.35
N SER A 91 -23.33 -10.43 15.05
CA SER A 91 -24.06 -11.10 13.96
C SER A 91 -23.56 -12.51 13.65
N GLY A 92 -22.52 -12.98 14.37
CA GLY A 92 -21.89 -14.29 14.17
C GLY A 92 -20.88 -14.32 13.02
N ASP A 93 -20.49 -13.16 12.48
CA ASP A 93 -19.51 -13.05 11.42
C ASP A 93 -18.07 -13.05 12.01
N PRO A 94 -17.18 -13.94 11.53
CA PRO A 94 -15.82 -14.04 12.05
C PRO A 94 -14.88 -12.94 11.53
N PHE A 95 -15.27 -12.10 10.57
CA PHE A 95 -14.38 -11.09 10.02
C PHE A 95 -13.96 -10.06 11.07
N ARG A 96 -12.70 -9.60 10.99
CA ARG A 96 -12.13 -8.60 11.88
C ARG A 96 -11.38 -7.50 11.14
N VAL A 97 -11.19 -6.39 11.83
CA VAL A 97 -10.36 -5.26 11.42
C VAL A 97 -9.24 -5.09 12.45
N LEU A 98 -7.99 -5.04 11.99
CA LEU A 98 -6.84 -4.70 12.82
C LEU A 98 -6.80 -3.19 13.06
N ARG A 99 -6.47 -2.80 14.30
CA ARG A 99 -6.14 -1.41 14.65
C ARG A 99 -4.73 -1.15 14.17
N SER A 100 -4.56 -0.36 13.12
CA SER A 100 -3.27 -0.21 12.47
C SER A 100 -3.03 1.21 12.00
N ILE A 101 -1.82 1.48 11.53
CA ILE A 101 -1.45 2.78 10.98
C ILE A 101 -0.35 2.62 9.94
N GLU A 102 -0.36 3.47 8.92
CA GLU A 102 0.82 3.76 8.13
C GLU A 102 1.51 5.01 8.68
N MET A 103 2.52 4.79 9.50
CA MET A 103 3.30 5.80 10.18
C MET A 103 4.41 6.33 9.25
N ASP A 104 4.44 7.65 9.04
CA ASP A 104 5.53 8.30 8.31
C ASP A 104 6.82 8.20 9.11
N VAL A 105 7.89 7.89 8.39
CA VAL A 105 9.24 7.84 8.92
C VAL A 105 10.05 8.97 8.29
N PHE A 106 10.68 9.77 9.12
CA PHE A 106 11.53 10.86 8.69
C PHE A 106 12.89 10.36 8.18
N PRO A 107 13.63 11.18 7.41
CA PRO A 107 14.93 10.76 6.86
C PRO A 107 15.98 10.35 7.90
N ASP A 108 15.85 10.78 9.15
CA ASP A 108 16.72 10.39 10.27
C ASP A 108 16.26 9.11 10.99
N GLY A 109 15.14 8.52 10.55
CA GLY A 109 14.55 7.31 11.11
C GLY A 109 13.57 7.54 12.26
N THR A 110 13.38 8.78 12.70
CA THR A 110 12.33 9.10 13.68
C THR A 110 10.95 9.04 13.04
N CYS A 111 9.91 8.74 13.82
CA CYS A 111 8.55 8.61 13.34
C CYS A 111 7.68 9.80 13.81
N ASP A 112 6.54 10.03 13.17
CA ASP A 112 5.71 11.22 13.38
C ASP A 112 4.56 11.03 14.39
N MET A 113 4.63 10.00 15.24
CA MET A 113 3.67 9.68 16.29
C MET A 113 4.40 9.38 17.62
N GLU A 114 3.76 9.75 18.75
CA GLU A 114 4.26 9.39 20.07
C GLU A 114 4.22 7.86 20.29
N PRO A 115 5.28 7.24 20.87
CA PRO A 115 5.33 5.79 21.10
C PRO A 115 4.12 5.24 21.86
N GLU A 116 3.60 5.99 22.83
CA GLU A 116 2.44 5.59 23.63
C GLU A 116 1.16 5.50 22.79
N ALA A 117 1.01 6.33 21.74
CA ALA A 117 -0.15 6.30 20.86
C ALA A 117 -0.18 5.02 20.02
N VAL A 118 0.98 4.61 19.50
CA VAL A 118 1.10 3.42 18.63
C VAL A 118 1.24 2.11 19.40
N ALA A 119 1.59 2.14 20.70
CA ALA A 119 1.73 0.95 21.53
C ALA A 119 0.45 0.11 21.68
N SER A 120 -0.73 0.71 21.44
CA SER A 120 -2.02 0.02 21.53
C SER A 120 -2.49 -0.63 20.22
N LEU A 121 -1.75 -0.37 19.12
CA LEU A 121 -2.07 -0.87 17.80
C LEU A 121 -1.73 -2.36 17.65
N ASP A 122 -2.46 -3.01 16.75
CA ASP A 122 -2.29 -4.41 16.38
C ASP A 122 -1.18 -4.59 15.33
N LEU A 123 -1.00 -3.60 14.45
CA LEU A 123 0.02 -3.60 13.40
C LEU A 123 0.47 -2.17 13.05
N VAL A 124 1.77 -1.94 12.88
CA VAL A 124 2.33 -0.64 12.50
C VAL A 124 3.21 -0.76 11.25
N LEU A 125 2.80 -0.09 10.18
CA LEU A 125 3.57 0.05 8.94
C LEU A 125 4.39 1.33 9.03
N GLY A 126 5.70 1.24 8.79
CA GLY A 126 6.59 2.38 8.67
C GLY A 126 6.88 2.64 7.19
N ALA A 127 6.60 3.86 6.72
CA ALA A 127 6.72 4.23 5.32
C ALA A 127 7.46 5.57 5.13
N PHE A 128 8.03 5.76 3.94
CA PHE A 128 8.64 7.03 3.57
C PHE A 128 7.75 7.80 2.59
N HIS A 129 7.29 9.00 2.99
CA HIS A 129 6.54 9.89 2.09
C HIS A 129 7.29 11.14 1.65
N SER A 130 8.42 11.43 2.30
CA SER A 130 9.21 12.64 2.04
C SER A 130 10.57 12.35 1.41
N LYS A 131 11.08 13.33 0.65
CA LYS A 131 12.40 13.27 -0.02
C LYS A 131 12.57 12.05 -0.97
N LEU A 132 11.49 11.56 -1.57
CA LEU A 132 11.46 10.34 -2.38
C LEU A 132 12.12 10.43 -3.76
N ARG A 133 12.71 11.59 -4.10
CA ARG A 133 13.44 11.82 -5.35
C ARG A 133 14.95 12.00 -5.12
N MET A 134 15.42 11.75 -3.90
CA MET A 134 16.85 11.70 -3.61
C MET A 134 17.54 10.64 -4.49
N ARG A 135 18.74 10.96 -4.95
CA ARG A 135 19.53 10.09 -5.85
C ARG A 135 20.67 9.41 -5.10
N GLU A 136 21.03 9.97 -3.96
CA GLU A 136 22.01 9.49 -3.01
C GLU A 136 21.53 8.17 -2.40
N ASP A 137 22.50 7.36 -1.98
CA ASP A 137 22.23 6.15 -1.22
C ASP A 137 21.51 6.48 0.10
N GLN A 138 20.36 5.85 0.32
CA GLN A 138 19.49 6.03 1.48
C GLN A 138 19.58 4.88 2.48
N THR A 139 20.59 4.01 2.41
CA THR A 139 20.72 2.82 3.27
C THR A 139 20.59 3.18 4.75
N GLU A 140 21.33 4.21 5.21
CA GLU A 140 21.29 4.60 6.63
C GLU A 140 19.91 5.10 7.07
N ARG A 141 19.13 5.71 6.17
CA ARG A 141 17.74 6.10 6.43
C ARG A 141 16.85 4.87 6.67
N TYR A 142 16.99 3.81 5.87
CA TYR A 142 16.27 2.55 6.08
C TYR A 142 16.72 1.84 7.36
N LEU A 143 18.03 1.80 7.64
CA LEU A 143 18.55 1.18 8.86
C LEU A 143 18.03 1.90 10.12
N ALA A 144 17.93 3.22 10.07
CA ALA A 144 17.36 4.00 11.16
C ALA A 144 15.85 3.69 11.36
N ALA A 145 15.07 3.63 10.28
CA ALA A 145 13.66 3.24 10.33
C ALA A 145 13.45 1.83 10.92
N LEU A 146 14.24 0.85 10.49
CA LEU A 146 14.16 -0.52 10.99
C LEU A 146 14.57 -0.64 12.46
N ARG A 147 15.40 0.28 12.96
CA ARG A 147 15.81 0.35 14.38
C ARG A 147 14.71 0.87 15.30
N ASP A 148 13.76 1.63 14.77
CA ASP A 148 12.61 2.09 15.54
C ASP A 148 11.80 0.87 16.05
N PRO A 149 11.53 0.76 17.36
CA PRO A 149 10.82 -0.38 17.93
C PRO A 149 9.37 -0.48 17.47
N SER A 150 8.73 0.65 17.15
CA SER A 150 7.31 0.75 16.81
C SER A 150 7.02 0.26 15.39
N VAL A 151 7.94 0.45 14.45
CA VAL A 151 7.77 -0.02 13.05
C VAL A 151 7.79 -1.54 13.00
N GLN A 152 6.74 -2.22 12.54
CA GLN A 152 6.73 -3.69 12.43
C GLN A 152 6.88 -4.17 10.99
N VAL A 153 6.32 -3.40 10.05
CA VAL A 153 6.38 -3.65 8.61
C VAL A 153 7.05 -2.46 7.93
N LEU A 154 8.05 -2.70 7.10
CA LEU A 154 8.57 -1.67 6.19
C LEU A 154 7.68 -1.63 4.94
N ALA A 155 6.83 -0.60 4.85
CA ALA A 155 5.82 -0.44 3.80
C ALA A 155 6.41 0.16 2.52
N HIS A 156 5.90 -0.30 1.36
CA HIS A 156 6.33 0.00 -0.02
C HIS A 156 7.77 0.54 -0.10
N PRO A 157 8.79 -0.30 0.19
CA PRO A 157 10.09 0.18 0.64
C PRO A 157 10.80 1.08 -0.36
N GLN A 158 10.75 0.80 -1.67
CA GLN A 158 11.41 1.67 -2.66
C GLN A 158 10.71 3.02 -2.80
N ALA A 159 9.47 3.14 -2.33
CA ALA A 159 8.56 4.25 -2.56
C ALA A 159 8.49 4.61 -4.06
N ARG A 160 8.52 3.60 -4.94
CA ARG A 160 8.52 3.84 -6.40
C ARG A 160 7.11 4.02 -6.95
N MET A 161 7.00 4.64 -8.12
CA MET A 161 5.77 4.69 -8.90
C MET A 161 6.10 4.64 -10.39
N TYR A 162 5.65 3.60 -11.09
CA TYR A 162 5.82 3.46 -12.53
C TYR A 162 5.33 4.71 -13.28
N GLY A 163 6.16 5.18 -14.21
CA GLY A 163 5.88 6.39 -15.00
C GLY A 163 5.98 7.72 -14.23
N ARG A 164 6.20 7.73 -12.90
CA ARG A 164 6.25 8.97 -12.10
C ARG A 164 7.50 9.14 -11.23
N ARG A 165 7.98 8.06 -10.60
CA ARG A 165 9.07 8.11 -9.61
C ARG A 165 9.86 6.80 -9.64
N ALA A 166 11.16 6.88 -9.86
CA ALA A 166 12.02 5.70 -9.92
C ALA A 166 12.14 4.95 -8.57
N GLY A 167 11.89 5.64 -7.46
CA GLY A 167 12.08 5.14 -6.10
C GLY A 167 13.46 5.51 -5.53
N LEU A 168 13.60 5.30 -4.22
CA LEU A 168 14.84 5.51 -3.47
C LEU A 168 15.87 4.42 -3.81
N ARG A 169 17.15 4.77 -3.67
CA ARG A 169 18.28 3.87 -3.85
C ARG A 169 18.87 3.53 -2.49
N ALA A 170 19.18 2.27 -2.27
CA ALA A 170 19.87 1.79 -1.09
C ALA A 170 20.64 0.51 -1.43
N ASP A 171 21.57 0.15 -0.57
CA ASP A 171 22.07 -1.20 -0.46
C ASP A 171 20.97 -2.09 0.13
N TRP A 172 20.11 -2.60 -0.74
CA TRP A 172 18.95 -3.41 -0.36
C TRP A 172 19.35 -4.69 0.37
N ALA A 173 20.53 -5.25 0.11
CA ALA A 173 21.00 -6.41 0.83
C ALA A 173 21.21 -6.07 2.32
N ARG A 174 21.90 -4.95 2.60
CA ARG A 174 22.06 -4.45 3.98
C ARG A 174 20.74 -4.12 4.65
N VAL A 175 19.80 -3.48 3.93
CA VAL A 175 18.49 -3.13 4.47
C VAL A 175 17.69 -4.38 4.86
N PHE A 176 17.66 -5.39 3.98
CA PHE A 176 16.91 -6.61 4.25
C PHE A 176 17.56 -7.50 5.32
N ALA A 177 18.89 -7.51 5.41
CA ALA A 177 19.59 -8.16 6.52
C ALA A 177 19.21 -7.53 7.88
N GLU A 178 19.14 -6.20 7.97
CA GLU A 178 18.69 -5.52 9.20
C GLU A 178 17.22 -5.83 9.52
N ALA A 179 16.35 -5.90 8.51
CA ALA A 179 14.95 -6.29 8.70
C ALA A 179 14.84 -7.73 9.23
N ALA A 180 15.63 -8.65 8.67
CA ALA A 180 15.71 -10.05 9.09
C ALA A 180 16.19 -10.19 10.54
N ASP A 181 17.29 -9.52 10.89
CA ASP A 181 17.88 -9.55 12.23
C ASP A 181 16.91 -9.04 13.31
N ARG A 182 16.04 -8.10 12.95
CA ARG A 182 15.03 -7.53 13.84
C ARG A 182 13.67 -8.24 13.80
N GLY A 183 13.50 -9.21 12.92
CA GLY A 183 12.23 -9.89 12.72
C GLY A 183 11.13 -9.01 12.12
N LYS A 184 11.49 -7.89 11.47
CA LYS A 184 10.56 -6.96 10.81
C LYS A 184 10.05 -7.58 9.51
N ALA A 185 8.80 -7.31 9.15
CA ALA A 185 8.27 -7.70 7.85
C ALA A 185 8.62 -6.66 6.77
N VAL A 186 8.62 -7.11 5.52
CA VAL A 186 8.80 -6.23 4.36
C VAL A 186 7.57 -6.36 3.44
N GLU A 187 7.05 -5.24 2.96
CA GLU A 187 5.83 -5.22 2.18
C GLU A 187 6.02 -5.54 0.69
N LEU A 188 5.00 -6.21 0.14
CA LEU A 188 4.72 -6.36 -1.29
C LEU A 188 3.43 -5.61 -1.61
N ASP A 189 3.54 -4.30 -1.80
CA ASP A 189 2.44 -3.41 -2.15
C ASP A 189 1.92 -3.76 -3.55
N ALA A 190 0.64 -4.09 -3.60
CA ALA A 190 -0.04 -4.60 -4.76
C ALA A 190 -0.65 -3.50 -5.65
N THR A 191 -0.46 -2.22 -5.32
CA THR A 191 -0.88 -1.11 -6.18
C THR A 191 -0.27 -1.27 -7.57
N PRO A 192 -1.07 -1.22 -8.65
CA PRO A 192 -0.56 -1.42 -10.02
C PRO A 192 0.56 -0.44 -10.39
N ALA A 193 0.50 0.79 -9.87
CA ALA A 193 1.50 1.82 -10.08
C ALA A 193 2.77 1.63 -9.24
N ARG A 194 2.72 0.92 -8.10
CA ARG A 194 3.88 0.73 -7.21
C ARG A 194 4.54 -0.64 -7.46
N GLN A 195 3.78 -1.72 -7.28
CA GLN A 195 4.24 -3.11 -7.25
C GLN A 195 5.55 -3.22 -6.45
N ASP A 196 5.52 -2.79 -5.19
CA ASP A 196 6.72 -2.51 -4.39
C ASP A 196 6.72 -3.37 -3.11
N LEU A 197 7.55 -4.41 -2.98
CA LEU A 197 8.76 -4.69 -3.76
C LEU A 197 8.56 -5.28 -5.16
N SER A 198 9.57 -5.07 -6.01
CA SER A 198 9.73 -5.86 -7.23
C SER A 198 10.10 -7.32 -6.93
N VAL A 199 9.80 -8.24 -7.87
CA VAL A 199 10.21 -9.66 -7.77
C VAL A 199 11.71 -9.83 -7.50
N GLU A 200 12.57 -9.00 -8.08
CA GLU A 200 14.02 -9.07 -7.87
C GLU A 200 14.38 -8.69 -6.43
N LEU A 201 13.84 -7.59 -5.91
CA LEU A 201 14.09 -7.18 -4.52
C LEU A 201 13.48 -8.15 -3.51
N ALA A 202 12.31 -8.73 -3.81
CA ALA A 202 11.72 -9.77 -2.98
C ALA A 202 12.64 -11.02 -2.89
N ARG A 203 13.34 -11.37 -3.98
CA ARG A 203 14.36 -12.44 -3.95
C ARG A 203 15.58 -12.05 -3.12
N ILE A 204 16.04 -10.80 -3.19
CA ILE A 204 17.13 -10.32 -2.34
C ILE A 204 16.69 -10.37 -0.87
N ALA A 205 15.48 -9.93 -0.54
CA ALA A 205 14.94 -10.00 0.81
C ALA A 205 14.96 -11.44 1.37
N MET A 206 14.50 -12.41 0.57
CA MET A 206 14.59 -13.82 0.92
C MET A 206 16.03 -14.31 1.11
N ALA A 207 16.95 -13.91 0.23
CA ALA A 207 18.36 -14.32 0.29
C ALA A 207 19.07 -13.78 1.54
N GLU A 208 18.70 -12.58 2.00
CA GLU A 208 19.23 -11.94 3.21
C GLU A 208 18.49 -12.37 4.49
N GLY A 209 17.55 -13.31 4.39
CA GLY A 209 16.93 -13.96 5.55
C GLY A 209 15.65 -13.29 6.06
N VAL A 210 15.03 -12.38 5.30
CA VAL A 210 13.71 -11.82 5.65
C VAL A 210 12.71 -12.97 5.74
N ARG A 211 12.19 -13.18 6.95
CA ARG A 211 11.27 -14.28 7.25
C ARG A 211 9.81 -13.91 7.03
N TRP A 212 9.46 -12.63 7.11
CA TRP A 212 8.09 -12.16 7.10
C TRP A 212 7.84 -11.15 5.98
N PHE A 213 6.78 -11.37 5.22
CA PHE A 213 6.30 -10.48 4.19
C PHE A 213 4.85 -10.09 4.48
N SER A 214 4.54 -8.82 4.25
CA SER A 214 3.19 -8.27 4.28
C SER A 214 2.73 -7.98 2.86
N ILE A 215 1.46 -8.16 2.55
CA ILE A 215 0.88 -7.79 1.25
C ILE A 215 -0.28 -6.85 1.51
N GLY A 216 -0.21 -5.65 0.96
CA GLY A 216 -1.26 -4.63 1.04
C GLY A 216 -1.73 -4.27 -0.36
N SER A 217 -3.03 -3.99 -0.53
CA SER A 217 -3.50 -3.36 -1.77
C SER A 217 -3.22 -1.86 -1.84
N ASP A 218 -2.91 -1.23 -0.69
CA ASP A 218 -2.79 0.23 -0.53
C ASP A 218 -4.09 0.91 -1.04
N ALA A 219 -5.23 0.27 -0.77
CA ALA A 219 -6.51 0.64 -1.34
C ALA A 219 -7.07 1.92 -0.69
N HIS A 220 -7.34 2.92 -1.53
CA HIS A 220 -8.03 4.17 -1.20
C HIS A 220 -9.48 4.17 -1.70
N SER A 221 -9.93 3.09 -2.35
CA SER A 221 -11.32 2.86 -2.73
C SER A 221 -11.63 1.38 -2.75
N SER A 222 -12.92 1.03 -2.74
CA SER A 222 -13.35 -0.37 -2.78
C SER A 222 -12.91 -1.13 -4.04
N PHE A 223 -12.73 -0.42 -5.16
CA PHE A 223 -12.25 -1.04 -6.40
C PHE A 223 -10.81 -1.54 -6.27
N GLU A 224 -9.97 -0.81 -5.53
CA GLU A 224 -8.54 -1.06 -5.43
C GLU A 224 -8.20 -2.28 -4.55
N LEU A 225 -9.12 -2.71 -3.67
CA LEU A 225 -9.02 -3.97 -2.92
C LEU A 225 -8.85 -5.20 -3.82
N GLN A 226 -9.20 -5.09 -5.11
CA GLN A 226 -9.03 -6.15 -6.10
C GLN A 226 -7.59 -6.29 -6.62
N PHE A 227 -6.65 -5.45 -6.17
CA PHE A 227 -5.28 -5.44 -6.68
C PHE A 227 -4.30 -6.37 -5.97
N LEU A 228 -4.67 -6.98 -4.84
CA LEU A 228 -3.87 -8.01 -4.15
C LEU A 228 -3.22 -9.08 -5.07
N PRO A 229 -3.83 -9.52 -6.20
CA PRO A 229 -3.17 -10.41 -7.15
C PRO A 229 -1.76 -9.99 -7.59
N PHE A 230 -1.43 -8.69 -7.65
CA PHE A 230 -0.07 -8.24 -7.96
C PHE A 230 0.94 -8.64 -6.89
N GLY A 231 0.60 -8.45 -5.61
CA GLY A 231 1.45 -8.82 -4.49
C GLY A 231 1.59 -10.34 -4.36
N LEU A 232 0.49 -11.09 -4.52
CA LEU A 232 0.49 -12.55 -4.51
C LEU A 232 1.35 -13.14 -5.64
N ALA A 233 1.19 -12.63 -6.87
CA ALA A 233 1.99 -13.06 -8.01
C ALA A 233 3.48 -12.71 -7.82
N THR A 234 3.77 -11.55 -7.22
CA THR A 234 5.14 -11.16 -6.87
C THR A 234 5.76 -12.16 -5.89
N ALA A 235 5.03 -12.53 -4.84
CA ALA A 235 5.48 -13.51 -3.85
C ALA A 235 5.76 -14.88 -4.47
N LEU A 236 4.84 -15.37 -5.30
CA LEU A 236 4.99 -16.62 -6.06
C LEU A 236 6.22 -16.61 -6.97
N LEU A 237 6.37 -15.56 -7.79
CA LEU A 237 7.51 -15.42 -8.71
C LEU A 237 8.85 -15.27 -7.98
N ALA A 238 8.84 -14.67 -6.79
CA ALA A 238 10.02 -14.55 -5.93
C ALA A 238 10.34 -15.86 -5.18
N GLY A 239 9.42 -16.83 -5.17
CA GLY A 239 9.57 -18.09 -4.44
C GLY A 239 9.41 -17.93 -2.93
N ILE A 240 8.65 -16.93 -2.48
CA ILE A 240 8.36 -16.72 -1.06
C ILE A 240 7.40 -17.82 -0.59
N PRO A 241 7.77 -18.61 0.43
CA PRO A 241 6.87 -19.61 0.97
C PRO A 241 5.63 -18.95 1.61
N ARG A 242 4.46 -19.54 1.45
CA ARG A 242 3.20 -19.00 1.98
C ARG A 242 3.22 -18.86 3.51
N GLU A 243 3.98 -19.71 4.19
CA GLU A 243 4.24 -19.65 5.63
C GLU A 243 5.02 -18.41 6.09
N HIS A 244 5.69 -17.72 5.17
CA HIS A 244 6.43 -16.47 5.42
C HIS A 244 5.58 -15.22 5.13
N ILE A 245 4.30 -15.37 4.79
CA ILE A 245 3.41 -14.26 4.42
C ILE A 245 2.34 -14.08 5.50
N LEU A 246 2.30 -12.88 6.09
CA LEU A 246 1.40 -12.52 7.20
C LEU A 246 -0.07 -12.62 6.82
N ASN A 247 -0.41 -12.33 5.55
CA ASN A 247 -1.78 -12.38 5.05
C ASN A 247 -2.45 -13.75 5.20
N TYR A 248 -1.67 -14.83 5.25
CA TYR A 248 -2.17 -16.20 5.42
C TYR A 248 -2.17 -16.68 6.89
N ARG A 249 -1.80 -15.81 7.83
CA ARG A 249 -1.94 -16.06 9.26
C ARG A 249 -3.35 -15.69 9.71
N THR A 250 -3.78 -16.21 10.84
CA THR A 250 -5.04 -15.78 11.47
C THR A 250 -4.88 -14.38 12.08
N TYR A 251 -6.01 -13.70 12.35
CA TYR A 251 -6.04 -12.39 13.00
C TYR A 251 -5.21 -12.37 14.31
N ASP A 252 -5.42 -13.36 15.18
CA ASP A 252 -4.71 -13.46 16.46
C ASP A 252 -3.20 -13.74 16.28
N GLU A 253 -2.84 -14.52 15.26
CA GLU A 253 -1.42 -14.79 14.94
C GLU A 253 -0.69 -13.56 14.45
N VAL A 254 -1.33 -12.69 13.66
CA VAL A 254 -0.75 -11.41 13.22
C VAL A 254 -0.53 -10.48 14.41
N ILE A 255 -1.51 -10.36 15.31
CA ILE A 255 -1.37 -9.56 16.55
C ILE A 255 -0.25 -10.08 17.43
N ALA A 256 -0.22 -11.41 17.65
CA ALA A 256 0.82 -12.03 18.46
C ALA A 256 2.21 -11.80 17.85
N TRP A 257 2.33 -11.94 16.53
CA TRP A 257 3.57 -11.65 15.80
C TRP A 257 4.02 -10.19 15.95
N GLY A 258 3.11 -9.23 15.80
CA GLY A 258 3.42 -7.81 15.95
C GLY A 258 3.97 -7.48 17.34
N ARG A 259 3.31 -7.99 18.39
CA ARG A 259 3.75 -7.82 19.80
C ARG A 259 5.07 -8.53 20.12
N GLU A 260 5.35 -9.66 19.49
CA GLU A 260 6.62 -10.39 19.68
C GLU A 260 7.80 -9.75 18.95
N SER A 261 7.52 -8.94 17.93
CA SER A 261 8.51 -8.21 17.13
C SER A 261 9.03 -6.95 17.85
N GLU A 262 8.49 -6.62 19.03
CA GLU A 262 9.02 -5.57 19.92
C GLU A 262 10.41 -5.95 20.50
N PRO A 263 11.41 -5.05 20.45
CA PRO A 263 12.75 -5.37 20.91
C PRO A 263 12.81 -5.66 22.42
N GLY A 264 13.29 -6.86 22.75
CA GLY A 264 13.50 -7.34 24.12
C GLY A 264 13.13 -8.81 24.35
N ARG A 265 12.31 -9.41 23.47
CA ARG A 265 11.81 -10.79 23.64
C ARG A 265 12.48 -11.81 22.70
N THR A 266 12.79 -11.41 21.47
CA THR A 266 13.35 -12.26 20.40
C THR A 266 14.77 -12.73 20.69
N ALA A 267 15.56 -11.95 21.43
CA ALA A 267 16.93 -12.31 21.83
C ALA A 267 17.00 -13.59 22.69
N SER A 268 15.92 -14.00 23.36
CA SER A 268 15.95 -15.15 24.28
C SER A 268 15.61 -16.51 23.66
N ARG A 269 14.99 -16.52 22.45
CA ARG A 269 14.51 -17.76 21.81
C ARG A 269 15.44 -18.29 20.72
N PHE A 270 16.10 -17.43 19.96
CA PHE A 270 16.99 -17.87 18.87
C PHE A 270 18.44 -18.13 19.29
N ASP A 271 18.89 -17.59 20.43
CA ASP A 271 20.27 -17.73 20.91
C ASP A 271 20.57 -19.12 21.54
N ARG A 272 19.61 -20.06 21.51
CA ARG A 272 19.79 -21.44 21.99
C ARG A 272 19.89 -22.51 20.92
N CYS A 273 19.78 -22.18 19.63
CA CYS A 273 19.72 -23.20 18.58
C CYS A 273 20.40 -22.82 17.25
N SER A 274 21.65 -22.33 17.26
CA SER A 274 22.55 -22.41 16.09
C SER A 274 23.98 -21.93 16.39
N ARG A 275 24.71 -22.67 17.21
CA ARG A 275 26.19 -22.70 17.12
C ARG A 275 26.69 -24.11 16.82
N SER A 276 26.16 -24.70 15.76
CA SER A 276 26.80 -25.80 15.04
C SER A 276 27.24 -25.25 13.68
N ARG A 277 28.54 -24.94 13.57
CA ARG A 277 29.19 -24.57 12.31
C ARG A 277 28.90 -25.64 11.26
N ILE A 278 28.13 -25.32 10.24
CA ILE A 278 28.15 -26.05 8.98
C ILE A 278 29.00 -25.23 8.02
N GLY A 279 30.26 -25.61 7.90
CA GLY A 279 31.16 -25.08 6.88
C GLY A 279 30.69 -25.55 5.51
N PHE A 280 30.37 -24.62 4.62
CA PHE A 280 30.20 -24.91 3.21
C PHE A 280 31.56 -25.30 2.62
N VAL A 281 31.72 -26.58 2.28
CA VAL A 281 32.77 -27.04 1.36
C VAL A 281 32.15 -27.04 -0.03
N VAL A 282 32.57 -26.09 -0.87
CA VAL A 282 32.32 -26.13 -2.31
C VAL A 282 33.05 -27.33 -2.88
N ARG A 283 32.33 -28.30 -3.46
CA ARG A 283 32.90 -29.31 -4.34
C ARG A 283 32.20 -29.26 -5.69
N ASP A 284 32.95 -28.78 -6.67
CA ASP A 284 32.70 -28.95 -8.09
C ASP A 284 32.57 -30.44 -8.43
N ARG A 285 31.46 -30.80 -9.08
CA ARG A 285 31.37 -31.66 -10.27
C ARG A 285 29.92 -32.03 -10.52
N TRP A 286 29.35 -31.44 -11.56
CA TRP A 286 28.12 -31.92 -12.19
C TRP A 286 28.49 -32.66 -13.47
N SER A 287 28.00 -33.89 -13.62
CA SER A 287 27.95 -34.63 -14.88
C SER A 287 26.65 -35.42 -14.89
N PRO A 288 25.81 -35.34 -15.94
CA PRO A 288 24.49 -35.94 -15.91
C PRO A 288 24.59 -37.43 -16.29
N ARG A 289 23.97 -38.29 -15.48
CA ARG A 289 23.59 -39.65 -15.90
C ARG A 289 22.08 -39.75 -15.92
N VAL A 290 21.57 -40.08 -17.10
CA VAL A 290 20.18 -40.39 -17.42
C VAL A 290 19.83 -41.76 -16.80
N PRO A 291 18.68 -41.94 -16.12
CA PRO A 291 18.17 -43.28 -15.83
C PRO A 291 17.21 -43.76 -16.91
N ALA A 292 17.37 -45.03 -17.25
CA ALA A 292 16.59 -45.77 -18.22
C ALA A 292 15.15 -46.05 -17.77
N VAL A 293 14.28 -46.11 -18.77
CA VAL A 293 12.87 -46.47 -18.71
C VAL A 293 12.74 -47.96 -18.40
N SER A 294 11.86 -48.34 -17.47
CA SER A 294 11.40 -49.74 -17.38
C SER A 294 9.87 -49.76 -17.45
N HIS A 295 9.38 -50.58 -18.39
CA HIS A 295 7.98 -50.87 -18.61
C HIS A 295 7.45 -51.76 -17.50
N PHE A 296 6.27 -51.43 -16.97
CA PHE A 296 5.43 -52.38 -16.25
C PHE A 296 3.99 -52.24 -16.76
N GLN A 297 3.46 -53.34 -17.29
CA GLN A 297 2.06 -53.53 -17.68
C GLN A 297 1.39 -54.43 -16.64
N GLY A 298 0.18 -54.07 -16.18
CA GLY A 298 -0.73 -54.98 -15.47
C GLY A 298 -1.92 -54.25 -14.81
N PRO A 299 -3.14 -54.81 -14.77
CA PRO A 299 -4.37 -54.02 -14.83
C PRO A 299 -5.25 -53.99 -13.55
N LEU A 300 -6.10 -52.95 -13.50
CA LEU A 300 -7.47 -52.81 -12.94
C LEU A 300 -7.77 -53.23 -11.48
N ALA A 301 -8.32 -52.28 -10.70
CA ALA A 301 -9.68 -52.38 -10.14
C ALA A 301 -10.10 -51.12 -9.34
N LEU A 302 -11.35 -50.69 -9.56
CA LEU A 302 -12.13 -49.70 -8.80
C LEU A 302 -12.50 -50.22 -7.40
N ASP A 303 -12.55 -49.36 -6.37
CA ASP A 303 -13.81 -48.97 -5.68
C ASP A 303 -13.60 -48.08 -4.42
N ARG A 304 -14.58 -47.16 -4.23
CA ARG A 304 -15.10 -46.52 -2.98
C ARG A 304 -14.34 -45.33 -2.37
N VAL A 305 -14.85 -44.09 -2.49
CA VAL A 305 -15.96 -43.39 -1.76
C VAL A 305 -15.54 -42.82 -0.40
N SER A 306 -15.52 -41.47 -0.28
CA SER A 306 -16.08 -40.59 0.79
C SER A 306 -15.54 -39.14 0.65
N PRO A 307 -16.11 -38.12 1.35
CA PRO A 307 -17.21 -37.25 0.92
C PRO A 307 -16.76 -35.83 0.51
N GLU A 308 -17.58 -35.14 -0.27
CA GLU A 308 -17.38 -33.72 -0.64
C GLU A 308 -17.64 -32.78 0.56
N PRO A 309 -16.85 -31.70 0.74
CA PRO A 309 -17.17 -30.63 1.68
C PRO A 309 -18.28 -29.72 1.13
N PRO A 310 -19.06 -29.04 1.99
CA PRO A 310 -20.21 -28.24 1.58
C PRO A 310 -19.80 -27.08 0.66
N GLY A 311 -20.52 -26.95 -0.46
CA GLY A 311 -20.25 -26.00 -1.52
C GLY A 311 -20.43 -24.55 -1.10
N LEU A 312 -19.39 -23.75 -1.33
CA LEU A 312 -19.49 -22.29 -1.42
C LEU A 312 -20.19 -21.90 -2.73
N PRO A 313 -21.02 -20.85 -2.74
CA PRO A 313 -21.76 -20.43 -3.94
C PRO A 313 -20.79 -20.04 -5.06
N ARG A 314 -20.93 -20.70 -6.21
CA ARG A 314 -20.13 -20.48 -7.44
C ARG A 314 -20.55 -19.25 -8.26
N THR A 315 -20.98 -18.18 -7.60
CA THR A 315 -21.40 -16.96 -8.28
C THR A 315 -20.66 -15.77 -7.71
N LEU A 316 -19.71 -15.24 -8.49
CA LEU A 316 -19.19 -13.89 -8.30
C LEU A 316 -20.39 -12.91 -8.27
N PRO A 317 -20.43 -11.92 -7.36
CA PRO A 317 -21.48 -10.91 -7.37
C PRO A 317 -21.53 -10.20 -8.73
N ALA A 318 -22.74 -9.89 -9.18
CA ALA A 318 -23.09 -9.46 -10.54
C ALA A 318 -22.56 -8.08 -10.98
N TRP A 319 -21.55 -7.54 -10.28
CA TRP A 319 -21.00 -6.21 -10.51
C TRP A 319 -19.59 -6.21 -11.11
N ILE A 320 -19.02 -7.37 -11.45
CA ILE A 320 -17.75 -7.47 -12.18
C ILE A 320 -18.02 -7.21 -13.67
N PRO A 321 -17.54 -6.10 -14.26
CA PRO A 321 -17.59 -5.94 -15.71
C PRO A 321 -16.65 -6.99 -16.33
N ARG A 322 -17.16 -7.81 -17.25
CA ARG A 322 -16.35 -8.78 -18.01
C ARG A 322 -15.41 -8.12 -19.04
N SER A 323 -15.31 -6.80 -19.02
CA SER A 323 -14.56 -5.99 -19.98
C SER A 323 -14.31 -4.60 -19.39
N PHE A 324 -13.05 -4.17 -19.42
CA PHE A 324 -12.60 -2.82 -19.05
C PHE A 324 -13.20 -1.79 -20.03
N PRO A 325 -13.82 -0.70 -19.56
CA PRO A 325 -14.05 0.46 -20.40
C PRO A 325 -12.73 1.25 -20.58
N ASP A 326 -12.46 1.69 -21.81
CA ASP A 326 -11.34 2.56 -22.15
C ASP A 326 -11.41 3.87 -21.34
N LEU A 327 -10.31 4.22 -20.67
CA LEU A 327 -10.14 5.49 -19.97
C LEU A 327 -10.05 6.64 -20.99
N PRO A 328 -10.89 7.70 -20.90
CA PRO A 328 -10.69 8.89 -21.71
C PRO A 328 -9.50 9.71 -21.18
N ALA A 329 -8.64 10.13 -22.11
CA ALA A 329 -7.52 11.03 -21.85
C ALA A 329 -8.02 12.42 -21.44
N GLU A 330 -7.78 12.83 -20.21
CA GLU A 330 -8.04 14.21 -19.79
C GLU A 330 -6.98 15.16 -20.35
N ARG A 331 -7.46 16.11 -21.15
CA ARG A 331 -6.74 17.30 -21.58
C ARG A 331 -6.86 18.38 -20.50
N ASN A 332 -5.72 18.96 -20.15
CA ASN A 332 -5.58 20.22 -19.43
C ASN A 332 -6.49 21.32 -20.02
N ALA A 333 -7.18 22.07 -19.14
CA ALA A 333 -7.59 23.44 -19.43
C ALA A 333 -7.69 24.25 -18.13
N CYS A 334 -6.67 25.08 -17.92
CA CYS A 334 -6.73 26.27 -17.09
C CYS A 334 -7.55 27.33 -17.85
N GLY A 335 -8.50 28.01 -17.21
CA GLY A 335 -9.18 29.15 -17.84
C GLY A 335 -10.50 29.62 -17.23
N SER A 336 -10.40 30.71 -16.48
CA SER A 336 -11.38 31.81 -16.31
C SER A 336 -12.79 31.52 -15.78
N SER A 337 -13.03 32.08 -14.60
CA SER A 337 -14.30 32.50 -14.02
C SER A 337 -15.21 33.28 -14.99
N GLY A 338 -16.48 32.90 -15.04
CA GLY A 338 -17.57 33.67 -15.65
C GLY A 338 -18.90 33.25 -15.04
N PHE A 339 -19.39 34.05 -14.10
CA PHE A 339 -20.76 33.97 -13.57
C PHE A 339 -21.74 34.38 -14.66
N ASP A 340 -22.77 33.56 -14.92
CA ASP A 340 -24.04 34.04 -15.45
C ASP A 340 -25.18 33.10 -15.00
N LEU A 341 -26.12 33.63 -14.20
CA LEU A 341 -27.35 32.95 -13.82
C LEU A 341 -28.51 33.90 -14.09
N SER A 342 -29.39 33.50 -15.01
CA SER A 342 -30.70 34.10 -15.22
C SER A 342 -31.82 33.13 -14.81
N PRO A 343 -33.03 33.64 -14.51
CA PRO A 343 -33.82 33.16 -13.38
C PRO A 343 -35.04 32.32 -13.79
N SER A 344 -35.55 31.52 -12.84
CA SER A 344 -36.90 30.95 -12.90
C SER A 344 -37.74 31.38 -11.68
N SER A 345 -38.87 31.97 -12.04
CA SER A 345 -39.99 32.53 -11.28
C SER A 345 -40.88 31.49 -10.59
N VAL A 346 -41.41 31.79 -9.38
CA VAL A 346 -42.86 31.79 -8.97
C VAL A 346 -43.02 32.48 -7.58
N PRO A 347 -44.23 32.86 -7.07
CA PRO A 347 -44.50 34.25 -6.68
C PRO A 347 -44.94 34.52 -5.22
N GLY A 348 -44.65 35.76 -4.78
CA GLY A 348 -45.37 36.67 -3.88
C GLY A 348 -46.29 36.19 -2.74
N VAL A 349 -46.11 36.78 -1.55
CA VAL A 349 -47.14 37.57 -0.80
C VAL A 349 -46.49 38.49 0.25
N ARG A 350 -46.71 39.80 0.05
CA ARG A 350 -46.88 40.99 0.93
C ARG A 350 -45.80 41.47 1.95
N PRO A 351 -45.66 42.81 2.10
CA PRO A 351 -44.62 43.44 2.93
C PRO A 351 -45.16 43.99 4.26
N THR A 352 -44.26 44.15 5.24
CA THR A 352 -44.42 45.09 6.36
C THR A 352 -43.16 45.94 6.52
N THR A 353 -43.38 47.24 6.40
CA THR A 353 -42.52 48.38 6.72
C THR A 353 -42.05 48.39 8.18
N SER A 354 -40.83 48.88 8.46
CA SER A 354 -40.62 50.14 9.22
C SER A 354 -39.18 50.34 9.71
N GLN A 355 -38.74 51.61 9.56
CA GLN A 355 -37.89 52.43 10.46
C GLN A 355 -36.44 51.98 10.73
N GLN A 356 -35.45 52.74 10.23
CA GLN A 356 -34.87 54.00 10.77
C GLN A 356 -34.05 53.83 12.06
N GLY A 357 -32.77 54.22 12.02
CA GLY A 357 -31.99 54.45 13.24
C GLY A 357 -30.47 54.63 13.13
N ARG A 358 -30.04 55.83 12.71
CA ARG A 358 -28.91 56.65 13.24
C ARG A 358 -27.45 56.15 13.31
N GLU A 359 -26.64 56.78 12.45
CA GLU A 359 -25.49 57.69 12.69
C GLU A 359 -24.28 57.41 13.61
N ARG A 360 -23.14 57.93 13.09
CA ARG A 360 -21.78 58.24 13.63
C ARG A 360 -20.80 57.06 13.63
N GLY A 361 -19.64 57.08 12.97
CA GLY A 361 -18.82 58.13 12.37
C GLY A 361 -17.41 58.07 12.96
N LEU A 362 -16.37 57.84 12.15
CA LEU A 362 -14.99 58.35 12.29
C LEU A 362 -14.04 57.73 11.23
N SER A 363 -13.41 58.62 10.43
CA SER A 363 -12.00 58.61 9.93
C SER A 363 -11.44 57.35 9.21
N SER A 364 -10.68 57.39 8.12
CA SER A 364 -10.14 58.41 7.22
C SER A 364 -9.47 57.69 6.01
N THR A 365 -9.64 58.22 4.79
CA THR A 365 -8.86 58.09 3.53
C THR A 365 -8.27 56.74 3.04
N PRO A 366 -8.56 56.34 1.78
CA PRO A 366 -7.66 55.51 0.97
C PRO A 366 -7.06 56.28 -0.23
N ARG A 367 -5.78 55.99 -0.52
CA ARG A 367 -5.01 56.52 -1.67
C ARG A 367 -5.45 55.85 -2.98
N ARG A 368 -5.57 56.65 -4.04
CA ARG A 368 -5.60 56.22 -5.46
C ARG A 368 -4.18 56.20 -6.02
N VAL A 369 -3.81 55.11 -6.69
CA VAL A 369 -2.91 55.05 -7.88
C VAL A 369 -3.36 53.76 -8.58
N GLY A 370 -3.79 53.70 -9.84
CA GLY A 370 -3.25 54.32 -11.05
C GLY A 370 -2.71 53.19 -11.93
N LEU A 371 -3.56 52.68 -12.82
CA LEU A 371 -3.32 51.61 -13.77
C LEU A 371 -2.33 52.08 -14.85
N VAL A 372 -1.27 51.31 -15.13
CA VAL A 372 -0.44 51.44 -16.33
C VAL A 372 -0.28 50.06 -16.95
N ILE A 373 -0.66 49.95 -18.22
CA ILE A 373 -0.50 48.79 -19.08
C ILE A 373 0.69 49.07 -19.99
N GLU A 374 1.72 48.24 -19.95
CA GLU A 374 2.70 48.10 -21.04
C GLU A 374 2.89 46.62 -21.36
N GLY A 375 2.80 46.32 -22.65
CA GLY A 375 2.93 44.97 -23.19
C GLY A 375 4.37 44.55 -23.39
N VAL A 376 4.63 43.25 -23.30
CA VAL A 376 5.89 42.64 -23.76
C VAL A 376 5.55 41.39 -24.55
N GLY A 377 6.12 41.34 -25.76
CA GLY A 377 5.90 40.33 -26.77
C GLY A 377 6.64 39.01 -26.54
N ASN A 378 6.11 38.02 -27.26
CA ASN A 378 6.55 36.64 -27.40
C ASN A 378 7.82 36.54 -28.26
N PRO A 379 8.69 35.53 -28.04
CA PRO A 379 9.42 34.95 -29.16
C PRO A 379 9.35 33.42 -29.14
N TRP A 380 8.61 32.87 -30.10
CA TRP A 380 8.83 31.54 -30.66
C TRP A 380 8.97 31.70 -32.17
N GLY A 381 10.07 31.23 -32.72
CA GLY A 381 10.34 31.17 -34.16
C GLY A 381 11.61 30.36 -34.40
N GLY A 382 11.45 29.12 -34.87
CA GLY A 382 12.55 28.21 -35.17
C GLY A 382 13.16 28.44 -36.55
N SER A 383 14.31 27.81 -36.79
CA SER A 383 14.63 27.11 -38.04
C SER A 383 15.88 26.26 -37.85
N CYS A 384 15.84 25.06 -38.43
CA CYS A 384 16.98 24.19 -38.64
C CYS A 384 17.77 24.71 -39.85
N ASP A 385 19.10 24.65 -39.81
CA ASP A 385 19.90 24.40 -41.00
C ASP A 385 21.22 23.73 -40.61
N ALA A 386 21.59 22.74 -41.42
CA ALA A 386 22.79 21.94 -41.33
C ALA A 386 23.82 22.41 -42.37
N GLY A 387 25.11 22.31 -42.05
CA GLY A 387 26.16 22.14 -43.05
C GLY A 387 27.36 23.08 -42.94
N GLY A 388 28.56 22.47 -42.94
CA GLY A 388 29.70 23.04 -43.67
C GLY A 388 30.88 23.59 -42.84
N MET A 389 31.86 22.71 -42.63
CA MET A 389 33.32 22.92 -42.62
C MET A 389 33.86 24.32 -43.01
N SER A 390 34.83 24.85 -42.24
CA SER A 390 36.26 24.92 -42.63
C SER A 390 37.10 25.90 -41.78
N SER A 391 38.17 25.37 -41.19
CA SER A 391 39.55 25.89 -41.08
C SER A 391 39.87 27.36 -40.77
N SER A 392 40.73 27.49 -39.74
CA SER A 392 41.94 28.34 -39.63
C SER A 392 41.82 29.86 -39.75
N SER A 393 42.16 30.56 -38.66
CA SER A 393 43.31 31.49 -38.53
C SER A 393 43.47 31.88 -37.07
#